data_AF-A0A7W0WI86-F1
#
_entry.id   AF-A0A7W0WI86-F1
#
_cell.length_a   1.000
_cell.length_b   1.000
_cell.length_c   1.000
_cell.angle_alpha   90.00
_cell.angle_beta   90.00
_cell.angle_gamma   90.00
#
_symmetry.space_group_name_H-M   'P 1'
#
loop_
_entity.id
_entity.type
_entity.pdbx_description
1 polymer ?
#
loop_
_entity_poly.entity_id
_entity_poly.type
_entity_poly.pdbx_seq_one_letter_code
_entity_poly.pdbx_strand_id
1 'polypeptide(L)'
;MTRKAALYVMGGALGATLLGAVGMGVFVVSGRYDIAAMHPHTRPVGTVLKFLQRRSIAFHARSVAPPRLDQPPLVRRGLTLYRQHCVICHGAPGKGRQRAGIGLNPTPPPLEQAIERWSDAEIYWTTAYGLKMAGMPSFLLGRTPEELWAIVAFVRQMNRLSPEEYRRMVRAAADPHDTVRVRWVGGTRAEALARVRGDPARGKELLSEFGCRSCHIIPGVRGPGGDVGPPLTRWAERQFISGRLVNMPAELRAWILDPLAVDSGTVMPAVGATVEQAQDMAAYLYTLGARPRERLR
;
A
#
# COMPACT_ATOMS: atom_id res chain seq x y z
N MET A 1 9.88 -60.76 12.16
CA MET A 1 10.68 -60.09 11.11
C MET A 1 12.14 -60.47 11.28
N THR A 2 12.83 -60.98 10.25
CA THR A 2 14.25 -61.34 10.36
C THR A 2 15.13 -60.08 10.38
N ARG A 3 16.28 -60.10 11.07
CA ARG A 3 17.23 -58.96 11.09
C ARG A 3 17.59 -58.47 9.68
N LYS A 4 17.67 -59.38 8.71
CA LYS A 4 17.92 -59.06 7.30
C LYS A 4 16.77 -58.28 6.67
N ALA A 5 15.52 -58.69 6.89
CA ALA A 5 14.35 -57.95 6.40
C ALA A 5 14.28 -56.53 6.99
N ALA A 6 14.60 -56.36 8.27
CA ALA A 6 14.68 -55.04 8.91
C ALA A 6 15.79 -54.17 8.30
N LEU A 7 16.97 -54.73 8.01
CA LEU A 7 18.07 -54.02 7.36
C LEU A 7 17.74 -53.57 5.92
N TYR A 8 17.05 -54.40 5.13
CA TYR A 8 16.61 -54.03 3.78
C TYR A 8 15.56 -52.92 3.80
N VAL A 9 14.60 -52.98 4.73
CA VAL A 9 13.57 -51.93 4.88
C VAL A 9 14.21 -50.61 5.32
N MET A 10 15.12 -50.64 6.30
CA MET A 10 15.84 -49.44 6.75
C MET A 10 16.76 -48.86 5.66
N GLY A 11 17.51 -49.71 4.95
CA GLY A 11 18.37 -49.29 3.84
C GLY A 11 17.57 -48.68 2.68
N GLY A 12 16.42 -49.28 2.35
CA GLY A 12 15.49 -48.74 1.34
C GLY A 12 14.91 -47.39 1.75
N ALA A 13 14.48 -47.24 3.01
CA ALA A 13 13.96 -45.98 3.54
C ALA A 13 15.02 -44.86 3.56
N LEU A 14 16.26 -45.19 3.94
CA LEU A 14 17.38 -44.26 3.94
C LEU A 14 17.74 -43.82 2.51
N GLY A 15 17.80 -44.77 1.57
CA GLY A 15 18.05 -44.50 0.15
C GLY A 15 16.98 -43.60 -0.48
N ALA A 16 15.69 -43.89 -0.22
CA ALA A 16 14.59 -43.05 -0.69
C ALA A 16 14.63 -41.63 -0.12
N THR A 17 14.99 -41.50 1.16
CA THR A 17 15.15 -40.19 1.82
C THR A 17 16.29 -39.39 1.20
N LEU A 18 17.44 -40.02 0.96
CA LEU A 18 18.59 -39.38 0.33
C LEU A 18 18.27 -38.94 -1.10
N LEU A 19 17.64 -39.81 -1.90
CA LEU A 19 17.21 -39.48 -3.27
C LEU A 19 16.21 -38.32 -3.28
N GLY A 20 15.25 -38.31 -2.34
CA GLY A 20 14.31 -37.20 -2.16
C GLY A 20 15.02 -35.88 -1.81
N ALA A 21 16.00 -35.93 -0.90
CA ALA A 21 16.77 -34.76 -0.50
C ALA A 21 17.63 -34.22 -1.65
N VAL A 22 18.29 -35.10 -2.41
CA VAL A 22 19.06 -34.73 -3.61
C VAL A 22 18.13 -34.13 -4.67
N GLY A 23 16.97 -34.74 -4.92
CA GLY A 23 15.97 -34.22 -5.86
C GLY A 23 15.45 -32.83 -5.46
N MET A 24 15.16 -32.61 -4.17
CA MET A 24 14.80 -31.30 -3.64
C MET A 24 15.93 -30.27 -3.80
N GLY A 25 17.18 -30.68 -3.51
CA GLY A 25 18.35 -29.83 -3.68
C GLY A 25 18.55 -29.39 -5.13
N VAL A 26 18.47 -30.34 -6.07
CA VAL A 26 18.52 -30.05 -7.52
C VAL A 26 17.39 -29.11 -7.93
N PHE A 27 16.17 -29.34 -7.43
CA PHE A 27 15.03 -28.47 -7.73
C PHE A 27 15.27 -27.03 -7.26
N VAL A 28 15.70 -26.83 -6.01
CA VAL A 28 15.96 -25.51 -5.43
C VAL A 28 17.06 -24.76 -6.19
N VAL A 29 18.18 -25.44 -6.49
CA VAL A 29 19.31 -24.81 -7.19
C VAL A 29 19.00 -24.55 -8.68
N SER A 30 18.06 -25.29 -9.27
CA SER A 30 17.73 -25.15 -10.69
C SER A 30 17.03 -23.83 -11.07
N GLY A 31 16.51 -23.06 -10.10
CA GLY A 31 15.76 -21.83 -10.37
C GLY A 31 14.41 -22.04 -11.07
N ARG A 32 13.92 -23.29 -11.18
CA ARG A 32 12.66 -23.60 -11.86
C ARG A 32 11.40 -23.15 -11.12
N TYR A 33 11.49 -22.84 -9.83
CA TYR A 33 10.36 -22.34 -9.07
C TYR A 33 10.19 -20.84 -9.32
N ASP A 34 9.10 -20.49 -10.00
CA ASP A 34 8.78 -19.10 -10.27
C ASP A 34 8.29 -18.38 -9.01
N ILE A 35 9.00 -17.32 -8.64
CA ILE A 35 8.69 -16.49 -7.46
C ILE A 35 8.03 -15.16 -7.84
N ALA A 36 7.76 -14.91 -9.13
CA ALA A 36 7.13 -13.68 -9.59
C ALA A 36 5.75 -13.50 -8.94
N ALA A 37 5.48 -12.32 -8.40
CA ALA A 37 4.21 -12.03 -7.75
C ALA A 37 2.99 -12.22 -8.67
N MET A 38 3.14 -12.09 -9.99
CA MET A 38 2.03 -12.32 -10.92
C MET A 38 1.63 -13.80 -11.08
N HIS A 39 2.48 -14.74 -10.63
CA HIS A 39 2.25 -16.18 -10.77
C HIS A 39 1.94 -16.83 -9.42
N PRO A 40 0.75 -17.43 -9.23
CA PRO A 40 0.40 -18.14 -8.01
C PRO A 40 1.38 -19.27 -7.69
N HIS A 41 1.62 -19.49 -6.39
CA HIS A 41 2.25 -20.72 -5.93
C HIS A 41 1.52 -21.94 -6.50
N THR A 42 2.26 -23.00 -6.78
CA THR A 42 1.67 -24.30 -7.14
C THR A 42 0.66 -24.74 -6.07
N ARG A 43 -0.39 -25.49 -6.48
CA ARG A 43 -1.47 -25.89 -5.55
C ARG A 43 -0.96 -26.54 -4.25
N PRO A 44 0.02 -27.47 -4.27
CA PRO A 44 0.54 -28.07 -3.05
C PRO A 44 1.21 -27.02 -2.14
N VAL A 45 2.07 -26.17 -2.70
CA VAL A 45 2.76 -25.12 -1.94
C VAL A 45 1.77 -24.13 -1.36
N GLY A 46 0.82 -23.63 -2.15
CA GLY A 46 -0.22 -22.72 -1.68
C GLY A 46 -1.09 -23.31 -0.56
N THR A 47 -1.36 -24.62 -0.60
CA THR A 47 -2.13 -25.31 0.46
C THR A 47 -1.35 -25.37 1.76
N VAL A 48 -0.07 -25.78 1.70
CA VAL A 48 0.81 -25.83 2.87
C VAL A 48 1.00 -24.44 3.47
N LEU A 49 1.27 -23.42 2.64
CA LEU A 49 1.45 -22.04 3.10
C LEU A 49 0.20 -21.49 3.80
N LYS A 50 -1.00 -21.72 3.23
CA LYS A 50 -2.28 -21.31 3.86
C LYS A 50 -2.52 -22.03 5.19
N PHE A 51 -2.20 -23.32 5.28
CA PHE A 51 -2.32 -24.08 6.51
C PHE A 51 -1.36 -23.54 7.60
N LEU A 52 -0.08 -23.36 7.26
CA LEU A 52 0.94 -22.81 8.14
C LEU A 52 0.56 -21.39 8.61
N GLN A 53 0.09 -20.54 7.70
CA GLN A 53 -0.40 -19.20 8.01
C GLN A 53 -1.46 -19.25 9.11
N ARG A 54 -2.55 -20.02 8.91
CA ARG A 54 -3.65 -20.11 9.87
C ARG A 54 -3.19 -20.62 11.24
N ARG A 55 -2.41 -21.71 11.26
CA ARG A 55 -1.90 -22.29 12.51
C ARG A 55 -0.98 -21.34 13.25
N SER A 56 -0.12 -20.61 12.53
CA SER A 56 0.81 -19.64 13.10
C SER A 56 0.08 -18.44 13.69
N ILE A 57 -0.85 -17.83 12.96
CA ILE A 57 -1.64 -16.69 13.44
C ILE A 57 -2.40 -17.09 14.71
N ALA A 58 -3.14 -18.21 14.67
CA ALA A 58 -3.91 -18.69 15.83
C ALA A 58 -3.01 -18.95 17.05
N PHE A 59 -1.82 -19.53 16.84
CA PHE A 59 -0.87 -19.75 17.92
C PHE A 59 -0.41 -18.42 18.51
N HIS A 60 0.11 -17.48 17.71
CA HIS A 60 0.70 -16.25 18.24
C HIS A 60 -0.33 -15.23 18.75
N ALA A 61 -1.58 -15.28 18.27
CA ALA A 61 -2.66 -14.43 18.76
C ALA A 61 -3.29 -14.91 20.08
N ARG A 62 -3.01 -16.15 20.52
CA ARG A 62 -3.72 -16.80 21.64
C ARG A 62 -3.70 -16.05 22.99
N SER A 63 -2.68 -15.22 23.20
CA SER A 63 -2.50 -14.43 24.44
C SER A 63 -2.79 -12.95 24.25
N VAL A 64 -3.27 -12.54 23.07
CA VAL A 64 -3.65 -11.16 22.78
C VAL A 64 -5.06 -10.94 23.30
N ALA A 65 -5.21 -10.05 24.29
CA ALA A 65 -6.50 -9.67 24.85
C ALA A 65 -7.04 -8.40 24.17
N PRO A 66 -8.18 -8.46 23.46
CA PRO A 66 -8.78 -7.29 22.85
C PRO A 66 -9.35 -6.32 23.90
N PRO A 67 -9.15 -5.00 23.75
CA PRO A 67 -9.86 -4.00 24.54
C PRO A 67 -11.32 -3.88 24.05
N ARG A 68 -12.08 -2.94 24.62
CA ARG A 68 -13.44 -2.63 24.14
C ARG A 68 -13.36 -1.87 22.79
N LEU A 69 -13.80 -2.52 21.70
CA LEU A 69 -13.59 -2.04 20.31
C LEU A 69 -14.75 -1.24 19.69
N ASP A 70 -15.84 -1.03 20.40
CA ASP A 70 -17.04 -0.32 19.94
C ASP A 70 -17.06 1.17 20.32
N GLN A 71 -15.96 1.68 20.90
CA GLN A 71 -15.85 3.06 21.33
C GLN A 71 -15.79 4.02 20.12
N PRO A 72 -16.71 5.00 19.99
CA PRO A 72 -16.74 5.89 18.83
C PRO A 72 -15.42 6.64 18.53
N PRO A 73 -14.67 7.17 19.52
CA PRO A 73 -13.37 7.80 19.27
C PRO A 73 -12.34 6.82 18.68
N LEU A 74 -12.32 5.57 19.16
CA LEU A 74 -11.41 4.54 18.70
C LEU A 74 -11.73 4.13 17.25
N VAL A 75 -13.01 3.95 16.93
CA VAL A 75 -13.47 3.66 15.56
C VAL A 75 -13.12 4.80 14.60
N ARG A 76 -13.30 6.06 15.00
CA ARG A 76 -12.91 7.23 14.17
C ARG A 76 -11.40 7.28 13.93
N ARG A 77 -10.58 7.04 14.96
CA ARG A 77 -9.13 6.93 14.79
C ARG A 77 -8.78 5.81 13.81
N GLY A 78 -9.41 4.64 13.97
CA GLY A 78 -9.25 3.50 13.10
C GLY A 78 -9.56 3.79 11.64
N LEU A 79 -10.66 4.50 11.37
CA LEU A 79 -11.03 4.94 10.03
C LEU A 79 -9.92 5.78 9.38
N THR A 80 -9.39 6.76 10.11
CA THR A 80 -8.29 7.63 9.63
C THR A 80 -7.06 6.80 9.28
N LEU A 81 -6.64 5.91 10.18
CA LEU A 81 -5.47 5.05 9.99
C LEU A 81 -5.65 4.06 8.83
N TYR A 82 -6.83 3.45 8.73
CA TYR A 82 -7.17 2.50 7.67
C TYR A 82 -7.11 3.17 6.30
N ARG A 83 -7.60 4.40 6.18
CA ARG A 83 -7.55 5.18 4.94
C ARG A 83 -6.15 5.49 4.47
N GLN A 84 -5.25 5.81 5.40
CA GLN A 84 -3.87 6.15 5.09
C GLN A 84 -3.08 4.94 4.58
N HIS A 85 -3.38 3.74 5.08
CA HIS A 85 -2.46 2.61 4.97
C HIS A 85 -3.05 1.31 4.41
N CYS A 86 -4.35 1.07 4.57
CA CYS A 86 -4.95 -0.22 4.28
C CYS A 86 -5.77 -0.19 2.98
N VAL A 87 -6.45 0.92 2.68
CA VAL A 87 -7.34 1.06 1.50
C VAL A 87 -6.62 0.78 0.19
N ILE A 88 -5.34 1.13 0.09
CA ILE A 88 -4.54 0.92 -1.13
C ILE A 88 -4.42 -0.55 -1.56
N CYS A 89 -4.40 -1.48 -0.60
CA CYS A 89 -4.33 -2.90 -0.88
C CYS A 89 -5.67 -3.61 -0.72
N HIS A 90 -6.44 -3.26 0.32
CA HIS A 90 -7.63 -3.99 0.73
C HIS A 90 -8.95 -3.40 0.20
N GLY A 91 -8.97 -2.14 -0.24
CA GLY A 91 -10.22 -1.44 -0.57
C GLY A 91 -10.97 -0.96 0.68
N ALA A 92 -12.23 -0.60 0.50
CA ALA A 92 -13.16 -0.17 1.55
C ALA A 92 -14.62 -0.32 1.07
N PRO A 93 -15.64 -0.11 1.91
CA PRO A 93 -17.03 -0.15 1.46
C PRO A 93 -17.28 0.76 0.25
N GLY A 94 -17.74 0.17 -0.84
CA GLY A 94 -17.95 0.87 -2.13
C GLY A 94 -16.67 1.27 -2.88
N LYS A 95 -15.50 0.80 -2.45
CA LYS A 95 -14.20 1.01 -3.10
C LYS A 95 -13.50 -0.33 -3.29
N GLY A 96 -13.38 -0.75 -4.55
CA GLY A 96 -12.53 -1.89 -4.91
C GLY A 96 -11.06 -1.68 -4.51
N ARG A 97 -10.29 -2.77 -4.57
CA ARG A 97 -8.82 -2.72 -4.39
C ARG A 97 -8.21 -1.79 -5.43
N GLN A 98 -7.17 -1.08 -5.03
CA GLN A 98 -6.40 -0.24 -5.95
C GLN A 98 -5.32 -1.07 -6.64
N ARG A 99 -4.58 -0.45 -7.57
CA ARG A 99 -3.55 -1.13 -8.40
C ARG A 99 -2.55 -1.94 -7.56
N ALA A 100 -2.12 -1.42 -6.42
CA ALA A 100 -1.20 -2.12 -5.53
C ALA A 100 -1.81 -3.45 -5.04
N GLY A 101 -3.07 -3.45 -4.60
CA GLY A 101 -3.76 -4.67 -4.16
C GLY A 101 -4.01 -5.68 -5.28
N ILE A 102 -4.24 -5.22 -6.51
CA ILE A 102 -4.48 -6.10 -7.67
C ILE A 102 -3.21 -6.86 -8.09
N GLY A 103 -2.04 -6.22 -7.96
CA GLY A 103 -0.75 -6.82 -8.32
C GLY A 103 -0.13 -7.71 -7.23
N LEU A 104 -0.78 -7.87 -6.08
CA LEU A 104 -0.29 -8.69 -4.97
C LEU A 104 -0.78 -10.13 -5.07
N ASN A 105 0.11 -11.05 -4.67
CA ASN A 105 -0.15 -12.47 -4.63
C ASN A 105 0.48 -13.08 -3.36
N PRO A 106 -0.33 -13.71 -2.50
CA PRO A 106 -1.79 -13.82 -2.58
C PRO A 106 -2.49 -12.46 -2.62
N THR A 107 -3.62 -12.42 -3.33
CA THR A 107 -4.45 -11.23 -3.42
C THR A 107 -4.96 -10.85 -2.01
N PRO A 108 -4.84 -9.58 -1.58
CA PRO A 108 -5.32 -9.14 -0.28
C PRO A 108 -6.81 -9.45 -0.11
N PRO A 109 -7.28 -10.03 1.00
CA PRO A 109 -8.70 -10.29 1.19
C PRO A 109 -9.50 -8.97 1.35
N PRO A 110 -10.79 -8.98 0.98
CA PRO A 110 -11.69 -7.89 1.38
C PRO A 110 -11.81 -7.92 2.91
N LEU A 111 -11.66 -6.77 3.57
CA LEU A 111 -11.62 -6.70 5.03
C LEU A 111 -13.01 -6.51 5.65
N GLU A 112 -14.03 -6.24 4.83
CA GLU A 112 -15.43 -6.25 5.25
C GLU A 112 -15.76 -7.59 5.91
N GLN A 113 -15.35 -8.71 5.31
CA GLN A 113 -15.64 -10.06 5.82
C GLN A 113 -14.62 -10.57 6.83
N ALA A 114 -13.68 -9.74 7.31
CA ALA A 114 -12.59 -10.20 8.15
C ALA A 114 -13.11 -10.85 9.45
N ILE A 115 -14.14 -10.26 10.06
CA ILE A 115 -14.68 -10.72 11.34
C ILE A 115 -15.50 -12.01 11.24
N GLU A 116 -15.88 -12.43 10.03
CA GLU A 116 -16.56 -13.72 9.82
C GLU A 116 -15.58 -14.89 9.92
N ARG A 117 -14.27 -14.62 9.75
CA ARG A 117 -13.24 -15.64 9.59
C ARG A 117 -12.14 -15.58 10.63
N TRP A 118 -11.96 -14.44 11.28
CA TRP A 118 -10.84 -14.18 12.19
C TRP A 118 -11.33 -13.48 13.46
N SER A 119 -10.76 -13.86 14.59
CA SER A 119 -10.96 -13.17 15.85
C SER A 119 -10.23 -11.82 15.89
N ASP A 120 -10.64 -10.93 16.80
CA ASP A 120 -10.01 -9.62 16.97
C ASP A 120 -8.52 -9.71 17.29
N ALA A 121 -8.13 -10.71 18.08
CA ALA A 121 -6.75 -11.02 18.40
C ALA A 121 -5.93 -11.41 17.17
N GLU A 122 -6.51 -12.21 16.27
CA GLU A 122 -5.85 -12.64 15.04
C GLU A 122 -5.74 -11.49 14.02
N ILE A 123 -6.77 -10.65 13.92
CA ILE A 123 -6.73 -9.43 13.10
C ILE A 123 -5.65 -8.50 13.65
N TYR A 124 -5.63 -8.23 14.95
CA TYR A 124 -4.59 -7.42 15.60
C TYR A 124 -3.19 -7.96 15.31
N TRP A 125 -2.96 -9.26 15.55
CA TRP A 125 -1.65 -9.87 15.34
C TRP A 125 -1.21 -9.77 13.87
N THR A 126 -2.12 -10.04 12.94
CA THR A 126 -1.85 -9.93 11.50
C THR A 126 -1.53 -8.49 11.09
N THR A 127 -2.25 -7.49 11.62
CA THR A 127 -1.97 -6.08 11.37
C THR A 127 -0.63 -5.66 11.99
N ALA A 128 -0.35 -6.08 13.22
CA ALA A 128 0.87 -5.73 13.93
C ALA A 128 2.11 -6.27 13.21
N TYR A 129 2.13 -7.57 12.89
CA TYR A 129 3.34 -8.27 12.42
C TYR A 129 3.39 -8.47 10.90
N GLY A 130 2.28 -8.30 10.19
CA GLY A 130 2.20 -8.54 8.75
C GLY A 130 2.28 -10.03 8.41
N LEU A 131 2.44 -10.32 7.11
CA LEU A 131 2.51 -11.69 6.60
C LEU A 131 3.63 -11.81 5.55
N LYS A 132 4.59 -12.70 5.84
CA LYS A 132 5.65 -13.05 4.90
C LYS A 132 5.05 -13.59 3.61
N MET A 133 5.67 -13.25 2.48
CA MET A 133 5.24 -13.69 1.15
C MET A 133 3.82 -13.29 0.76
N ALA A 134 3.23 -12.27 1.39
CA ALA A 134 1.89 -11.77 1.06
C ALA A 134 1.83 -10.27 0.75
N GLY A 135 2.98 -9.59 0.73
CA GLY A 135 3.04 -8.14 0.55
C GLY A 135 2.36 -7.33 1.67
N MET A 136 1.97 -7.97 2.77
CA MET A 136 1.37 -7.34 3.95
C MET A 136 2.50 -6.98 4.93
N PRO A 137 2.85 -5.69 5.08
CA PRO A 137 3.93 -5.28 5.97
C PRO A 137 3.51 -5.35 7.44
N SER A 138 4.51 -5.27 8.33
CA SER A 138 4.28 -5.04 9.76
C SER A 138 3.98 -3.57 10.00
N PHE A 139 2.93 -3.29 10.78
CA PHE A 139 2.57 -1.93 11.20
C PHE A 139 3.07 -1.56 12.61
N LEU A 140 3.73 -2.47 13.33
CA LEU A 140 4.41 -2.13 14.60
C LEU A 140 5.46 -1.03 14.43
N LEU A 141 6.08 -0.96 13.25
CA LEU A 141 7.03 0.09 12.92
C LEU A 141 6.27 1.40 12.65
N GLY A 142 6.26 2.29 13.65
CA GLY A 142 5.63 3.60 13.55
C GLY A 142 4.18 3.67 14.02
N ARG A 143 3.69 2.66 14.77
CA ARG A 143 2.38 2.68 15.42
C ARG A 143 2.43 2.24 16.87
N THR A 144 1.53 2.78 17.68
CA THR A 144 1.31 2.30 19.04
C THR A 144 0.30 1.14 19.07
N PRO A 145 0.30 0.30 20.13
CA PRO A 145 -0.73 -0.74 20.30
C PRO A 145 -2.16 -0.21 20.22
N GLU A 146 -2.42 0.99 20.75
CA GLU A 146 -3.73 1.63 20.73
C GLU A 146 -4.15 1.99 19.29
N GLU A 147 -3.22 2.45 18.47
CA GLU A 147 -3.47 2.74 17.06
C GLU A 147 -3.76 1.46 16.25
N LEU A 148 -3.06 0.37 16.55
CA LEU A 148 -3.33 -0.94 15.94
C LEU A 148 -4.72 -1.44 16.34
N TRP A 149 -5.11 -1.32 17.60
CA TRP A 149 -6.47 -1.64 18.05
C TRP A 149 -7.53 -0.72 17.44
N ALA A 150 -7.20 0.54 17.17
CA ALA A 150 -8.09 1.43 16.46
C ALA A 150 -8.39 0.90 15.05
N ILE A 151 -7.37 0.42 14.32
CA ILE A 151 -7.56 -0.21 13.01
C ILE A 151 -8.50 -1.42 13.12
N VAL A 152 -8.28 -2.31 14.09
CA VAL A 152 -9.15 -3.47 14.34
C VAL A 152 -10.58 -3.03 14.64
N ALA A 153 -10.76 -2.03 15.49
CA ALA A 153 -12.07 -1.46 15.85
C ALA A 153 -12.83 -0.96 14.61
N PHE A 154 -12.14 -0.33 13.66
CA PHE A 154 -12.76 0.09 12.40
C PHE A 154 -13.05 -1.09 11.47
N VAL A 155 -12.13 -2.05 11.32
CA VAL A 155 -12.33 -3.27 10.50
C VAL A 155 -13.59 -4.01 10.94
N ARG A 156 -13.87 -4.09 12.26
CA ARG A 156 -15.09 -4.70 12.80
C ARG A 156 -16.40 -4.03 12.39
N GLN A 157 -16.37 -2.74 12.05
CA GLN A 157 -17.57 -2.02 11.64
C GLN A 157 -17.80 -2.09 10.13
N MET A 158 -16.78 -2.50 9.36
CA MET A 158 -16.74 -2.30 7.92
C MET A 158 -17.81 -3.09 7.16
N ASN A 159 -18.17 -4.31 7.60
CA ASN A 159 -19.29 -5.06 7.00
C ASN A 159 -20.66 -4.44 7.24
N ARG A 160 -20.81 -3.55 8.22
CA ARG A 160 -22.10 -2.91 8.53
C ARG A 160 -22.31 -1.60 7.79
N LEU A 161 -21.26 -1.06 7.16
CA LEU A 161 -21.31 0.23 6.49
C LEU A 161 -21.75 0.07 5.04
N SER A 162 -22.82 0.76 4.66
CA SER A 162 -23.07 1.08 3.26
C SER A 162 -21.97 2.00 2.70
N PRO A 163 -21.77 2.03 1.37
CA PRO A 163 -20.87 3.01 0.73
C PRO A 163 -21.17 4.46 1.13
N GLU A 164 -22.45 4.82 1.23
CA GLU A 164 -22.95 6.12 1.69
C GLU A 164 -22.51 6.44 3.13
N GLU A 165 -22.70 5.51 4.05
CA GLU A 165 -22.31 5.67 5.46
C GLU A 165 -20.81 5.83 5.60
N TYR A 166 -20.04 4.99 4.91
CA TYR A 166 -18.59 5.12 4.87
C TYR A 166 -18.17 6.50 4.36
N ARG A 167 -18.75 6.98 3.23
CA ARG A 167 -18.50 8.34 2.72
C ARG A 167 -18.83 9.44 3.73
N ARG A 168 -19.92 9.32 4.49
CA ARG A 168 -20.28 10.28 5.55
C ARG A 168 -19.27 10.27 6.68
N MET A 169 -18.87 9.10 7.17
CA MET A 169 -17.85 8.98 8.22
C MET A 169 -16.52 9.56 7.78
N VAL A 170 -16.11 9.34 6.52
CA VAL A 170 -14.90 9.92 5.95
C VAL A 170 -14.92 11.45 5.95
N ARG A 171 -16.04 12.05 5.54
CA ARG A 171 -16.21 13.51 5.55
C ARG A 171 -16.16 14.07 6.97
N ALA A 172 -16.78 13.39 7.93
CA ALA A 172 -16.78 13.80 9.33
C ALA A 172 -15.42 13.64 10.03
N ALA A 173 -14.56 12.73 9.56
CA ALA A 173 -13.27 12.41 10.14
C ALA A 173 -12.08 13.15 9.49
N ALA A 174 -12.33 14.15 8.64
CA ALA A 174 -11.28 14.95 8.03
C ALA A 174 -10.48 15.69 9.11
N ASP A 175 -9.24 15.26 9.32
CA ASP A 175 -8.28 15.84 10.26
C ASP A 175 -7.35 16.82 9.50
N PRO A 176 -7.33 18.12 9.83
CA PRO A 176 -6.42 19.09 9.20
C PRO A 176 -4.93 18.80 9.44
N HIS A 177 -4.57 17.88 10.35
CA HIS A 177 -3.21 17.53 10.70
C HIS A 177 -2.71 16.20 10.09
N ASP A 178 -3.47 15.59 9.18
CA ASP A 178 -3.10 14.35 8.50
C ASP A 178 -2.03 14.56 7.41
N THR A 179 -0.79 14.86 7.83
CA THR A 179 0.39 14.91 6.97
C THR A 179 1.41 13.86 7.40
N VAL A 180 1.25 12.61 6.95
CA VAL A 180 2.26 11.57 7.17
C VAL A 180 3.56 11.93 6.41
N ARG A 181 4.69 12.01 7.12
CA ARG A 181 6.04 12.16 6.56
C ARG A 181 6.61 10.79 6.22
N VAL A 182 6.97 10.54 4.96
CA VAL A 182 7.55 9.26 4.52
C VAL A 182 9.05 9.38 4.26
N ARG A 183 9.84 8.42 4.79
CA ARG A 183 11.28 8.26 4.54
C ARG A 183 11.53 7.12 3.55
N TRP A 184 12.30 7.41 2.50
CA TRP A 184 12.65 6.46 1.43
C TRP A 184 13.77 5.50 1.86
N VAL A 185 13.69 4.23 1.44
CA VAL A 185 14.76 3.23 1.60
C VAL A 185 14.95 2.49 0.27
N GLY A 186 16.05 2.79 -0.44
CA GLY A 186 16.48 2.17 -1.71
C GLY A 186 16.45 3.12 -2.92
N GLY A 187 17.53 3.12 -3.73
CA GLY A 187 17.76 3.88 -4.99
C GLY A 187 17.49 5.38 -4.88
N THR A 188 18.48 6.27 -5.06
CA THR A 188 18.27 7.66 -4.64
C THR A 188 17.14 8.31 -5.45
N ARG A 189 16.17 8.87 -4.73
CA ARG A 189 15.13 9.75 -5.28
C ARG A 189 15.72 10.83 -6.21
N ALA A 190 16.95 11.25 -5.96
CA ALA A 190 17.71 12.16 -6.80
C ALA A 190 17.96 11.62 -8.22
N GLU A 191 18.19 10.32 -8.41
CA GLU A 191 18.34 9.69 -9.73
C GLU A 191 17.02 9.64 -10.51
N ALA A 192 15.90 9.41 -9.82
CA ALA A 192 14.57 9.46 -10.43
C ALA A 192 14.16 10.91 -10.77
N LEU A 193 14.47 11.87 -9.89
CA LEU A 193 14.26 13.31 -10.11
C LEU A 193 15.16 13.88 -11.22
N ALA A 194 16.39 13.37 -11.37
CA ALA A 194 17.28 13.77 -12.46
C ALA A 194 16.76 13.38 -13.85
N ARG A 195 15.76 12.48 -13.93
CA ARG A 195 15.09 12.08 -15.18
C ARG A 195 13.81 12.88 -15.46
N VAL A 196 13.42 13.79 -14.56
CA VAL A 196 12.28 14.68 -14.79
C VAL A 196 12.66 15.63 -15.92
N ARG A 197 12.01 15.45 -17.08
CA ARG A 197 12.16 16.32 -18.25
C ARG A 197 11.20 17.50 -18.12
N GLY A 198 11.53 18.63 -18.76
CA GLY A 198 10.71 19.84 -18.80
C GLY A 198 11.41 21.05 -18.19
N ASP A 199 10.87 22.24 -18.46
CA ASP A 199 11.35 23.52 -17.94
C ASP A 199 10.53 23.91 -16.69
N PRO A 200 11.13 23.89 -15.48
CA PRO A 200 10.42 24.25 -14.25
C PRO A 200 10.06 25.75 -14.18
N ALA A 201 10.80 26.64 -14.85
CA ALA A 201 10.45 28.06 -14.87
C ALA A 201 9.16 28.27 -15.69
N ARG A 202 9.11 27.68 -16.89
CA ARG A 202 7.90 27.65 -17.72
C ARG A 202 6.75 26.94 -17.02
N GLY A 203 7.01 25.82 -16.34
CA GLY A 203 6.02 25.08 -15.57
C GLY A 203 5.33 25.90 -14.49
N LYS A 204 6.07 26.75 -13.80
CA LYS A 204 5.54 27.69 -12.80
C LYS A 204 4.58 28.71 -13.40
N GLU A 205 4.89 29.22 -14.59
CA GLU A 205 4.06 30.15 -15.32
C GLU A 205 2.78 29.47 -15.80
N LEU A 206 2.90 28.29 -16.40
CA LEU A 206 1.76 27.47 -16.84
C LEU A 206 0.81 27.13 -15.69
N LEU A 207 1.31 26.78 -14.51
CA LEU A 207 0.46 26.55 -13.32
C LEU A 207 -0.33 27.80 -12.91
N SER A 208 0.18 28.99 -13.20
CA SER A 208 -0.55 30.25 -12.97
C SER A 208 -1.58 30.48 -14.07
N GLU A 209 -1.22 30.22 -15.33
CA GLU A 209 -2.06 30.40 -16.52
C GLU A 209 -3.27 29.47 -16.53
N PHE A 210 -3.06 28.18 -16.23
CA PHE A 210 -4.13 27.18 -16.06
C PHE A 210 -4.91 27.36 -14.75
N GLY A 211 -4.62 28.42 -13.97
CA GLY A 211 -5.38 28.76 -12.77
C GLY A 211 -5.28 27.73 -11.65
N CYS A 212 -4.24 26.88 -11.64
CA CYS A 212 -4.14 25.76 -10.71
C CYS A 212 -4.17 26.19 -9.24
N ARG A 213 -3.69 27.41 -8.97
CA ARG A 213 -3.66 27.97 -7.61
C ARG A 213 -5.05 28.23 -7.03
N SER A 214 -6.07 28.45 -7.87
CA SER A 214 -7.47 28.65 -7.43
C SER A 214 -8.04 27.46 -6.65
N CYS A 215 -7.55 26.26 -6.93
CA CYS A 215 -7.92 25.03 -6.22
C CYS A 215 -6.81 24.51 -5.31
N HIS A 216 -5.54 24.81 -5.60
CA HIS A 216 -4.39 24.25 -4.88
C HIS A 216 -3.51 25.32 -4.24
N ILE A 217 -2.99 25.02 -3.06
CA ILE A 217 -1.87 25.79 -2.50
C ILE A 217 -0.57 25.35 -3.20
N ILE A 218 -0.01 26.23 -4.04
CA ILE A 218 1.26 26.01 -4.75
C ILE A 218 2.23 27.16 -4.46
N PRO A 219 3.35 26.93 -3.74
CA PRO A 219 4.35 27.97 -3.47
C PRO A 219 4.84 28.63 -4.76
N GLY A 220 5.05 29.94 -4.74
CA GLY A 220 5.64 30.68 -5.86
C GLY A 220 4.75 30.91 -7.09
N VAL A 221 3.66 30.16 -7.27
CA VAL A 221 2.68 30.34 -8.37
C VAL A 221 1.73 31.51 -8.05
N ARG A 222 1.34 32.29 -9.06
CA ARG A 222 0.43 33.45 -8.90
C ARG A 222 -1.04 33.02 -8.91
N GLY A 223 -1.90 33.79 -8.25
CA GLY A 223 -3.36 33.55 -8.19
C GLY A 223 -3.91 33.40 -6.76
N PRO A 224 -5.24 33.44 -6.59
CA PRO A 224 -5.88 33.15 -5.30
C PRO A 224 -5.57 31.71 -4.91
N GLY A 225 -5.11 31.47 -3.68
CA GLY A 225 -4.89 30.10 -3.19
C GLY A 225 -6.22 29.43 -2.83
N GLY A 226 -6.34 28.13 -3.09
CA GLY A 226 -7.50 27.34 -2.71
C GLY A 226 -7.14 26.01 -2.04
N ASP A 227 -8.13 25.44 -1.36
CA ASP A 227 -8.08 24.18 -0.60
C ASP A 227 -9.09 23.13 -1.12
N VAL A 228 -9.75 23.41 -2.24
CA VAL A 228 -10.58 22.44 -2.98
C VAL A 228 -9.76 21.20 -3.34
N GLY A 229 -8.52 21.42 -3.81
CA GLY A 229 -7.52 20.40 -4.05
C GLY A 229 -6.48 20.36 -2.93
N PRO A 230 -5.84 19.21 -2.68
CA PRO A 230 -4.83 19.11 -1.63
C PRO A 230 -3.59 19.96 -1.95
N PRO A 231 -2.85 20.46 -0.94
CA PRO A 231 -1.74 21.40 -1.13
C PRO A 231 -0.54 20.76 -1.84
N LEU A 232 -0.01 21.39 -2.89
CA LEU A 232 1.13 20.87 -3.68
C LEU A 232 2.50 21.32 -3.15
N THR A 233 2.55 21.87 -1.93
CA THR A 233 3.71 22.55 -1.33
C THR A 233 4.97 21.70 -1.17
N ARG A 234 4.82 20.39 -1.02
CA ARG A 234 5.93 19.42 -0.91
C ARG A 234 5.72 18.26 -1.87
N TRP A 235 5.29 18.58 -3.09
CA TRP A 235 4.85 17.60 -4.07
C TRP A 235 5.86 16.47 -4.29
N ALA A 236 7.16 16.81 -4.33
CA ALA A 236 8.21 15.84 -4.45
C ALA A 236 8.00 14.69 -3.44
N GLU A 237 7.81 14.98 -2.16
CA GLU A 237 7.75 13.96 -1.11
C GLU A 237 6.54 13.01 -1.16
N ARG A 238 5.52 13.31 -1.98
CA ARG A 238 4.34 12.47 -2.10
C ARG A 238 4.67 11.14 -2.76
N GLN A 239 4.01 10.08 -2.29
CA GLN A 239 4.16 8.73 -2.86
C GLN A 239 3.11 8.42 -3.94
N PHE A 240 1.93 9.03 -3.85
CA PHE A 240 0.80 8.73 -4.73
C PHE A 240 0.15 9.98 -5.29
N ILE A 241 -0.46 9.83 -6.47
CA ILE A 241 -1.29 10.82 -7.17
C ILE A 241 -2.72 10.31 -7.15
N SER A 242 -3.64 11.09 -6.56
CA SER A 242 -5.02 10.70 -6.25
C SER A 242 -5.17 9.34 -5.54
N GLY A 243 -4.12 8.88 -4.86
CA GLY A 243 -4.06 7.54 -4.28
C GLY A 243 -4.10 6.39 -5.30
N ARG A 244 -4.00 6.65 -6.62
CA ARG A 244 -4.14 5.61 -7.67
C ARG A 244 -2.86 5.34 -8.43
N LEU A 245 -2.09 6.40 -8.74
CA LEU A 245 -0.82 6.29 -9.44
C LEU A 245 0.32 6.49 -8.45
N VAL A 246 1.43 5.79 -8.67
CA VAL A 246 2.68 6.10 -7.98
C VAL A 246 3.18 7.46 -8.49
N ASN A 247 3.69 8.31 -7.61
CA ASN A 247 4.13 9.66 -7.95
C ASN A 247 5.43 9.66 -8.77
N MET A 248 5.31 9.30 -10.04
CA MET A 248 6.37 9.31 -11.05
C MET A 248 6.10 10.39 -12.10
N PRO A 249 7.13 10.95 -12.77
CA PRO A 249 6.93 12.08 -13.67
C PRO A 249 5.97 11.82 -14.83
N ALA A 250 6.01 10.61 -15.41
CA ALA A 250 5.10 10.20 -16.46
C ALA A 250 3.64 10.11 -15.97
N GLU A 251 3.44 9.66 -14.73
CA GLU A 251 2.11 9.50 -14.12
C GLU A 251 1.51 10.84 -13.71
N LEU A 252 2.33 11.78 -13.24
CA LEU A 252 1.88 13.15 -12.97
C LEU A 252 1.47 13.86 -14.26
N ARG A 253 2.23 13.67 -15.33
CA ARG A 253 1.84 14.19 -16.64
C ARG A 253 0.50 13.60 -17.10
N ALA A 254 0.32 12.28 -16.99
CA ALA A 254 -0.95 11.63 -17.33
C ALA A 254 -2.12 12.17 -16.48
N TRP A 255 -1.89 12.38 -15.18
CA TRP A 255 -2.86 12.98 -14.28
C TRP A 255 -3.26 14.41 -14.68
N ILE A 256 -2.31 15.26 -15.06
CA ILE A 256 -2.60 16.64 -15.47
C ILE A 256 -3.40 16.67 -16.79
N LEU A 257 -3.11 15.75 -17.70
CA LEU A 257 -3.76 15.67 -19.02
C LEU A 257 -5.22 15.18 -18.90
N ASP A 258 -5.44 14.09 -18.15
CA ASP A 258 -6.77 13.50 -18.02
C ASP A 258 -6.98 12.90 -16.60
N PRO A 259 -7.34 13.74 -15.62
CA PRO A 259 -7.60 13.28 -14.26
C PRO A 259 -8.77 12.29 -14.17
N LEU A 260 -9.80 12.44 -15.02
CA LEU A 260 -11.01 11.62 -14.98
C LEU A 260 -10.77 10.19 -15.49
N ALA A 261 -9.87 10.01 -16.47
CA ALA A 261 -9.43 8.68 -16.90
C ALA A 261 -8.63 7.96 -15.81
N VAL A 262 -7.90 8.70 -14.97
CA VAL A 262 -7.15 8.12 -13.83
C VAL A 262 -8.07 7.86 -12.64
N ASP A 263 -8.94 8.81 -12.32
CA ASP A 263 -9.87 8.82 -11.20
C ASP A 263 -11.22 9.38 -11.62
N SER A 264 -12.16 8.51 -11.96
CA SER A 264 -13.53 8.92 -12.32
C SER A 264 -14.32 9.62 -11.20
N GLY A 265 -13.81 9.62 -9.95
CA GLY A 265 -14.40 10.31 -8.80
C GLY A 265 -13.67 11.58 -8.38
N THR A 266 -12.68 12.04 -9.16
CA THR A 266 -11.97 13.30 -8.88
C THR A 266 -12.81 14.51 -9.25
N VAL A 267 -12.57 15.61 -8.53
CA VAL A 267 -13.09 16.93 -8.88
C VAL A 267 -12.09 17.77 -9.68
N MET A 268 -10.86 17.28 -9.88
CA MET A 268 -9.87 17.94 -10.72
C MET A 268 -10.29 17.81 -12.19
N PRO A 269 -10.57 18.92 -12.90
CA PRO A 269 -10.98 18.86 -14.29
C PRO A 269 -9.79 18.58 -15.21
N ALA A 270 -10.07 18.08 -16.42
CA ALA A 270 -9.10 18.13 -17.51
C ALA A 270 -8.85 19.61 -17.85
N VAL A 271 -7.62 20.08 -17.65
CA VAL A 271 -7.27 21.51 -17.80
C VAL A 271 -6.98 21.90 -19.25
N GLY A 272 -6.96 20.94 -20.18
CA GLY A 272 -6.70 21.20 -21.60
C GLY A 272 -5.23 21.48 -21.93
N ALA A 273 -4.29 21.10 -21.06
CA ALA A 273 -2.87 21.25 -21.31
C ALA A 273 -2.35 20.26 -22.38
N THR A 274 -1.32 20.65 -23.14
CA THR A 274 -0.57 19.71 -23.98
C THR A 274 0.36 18.84 -23.16
N VAL A 275 0.90 17.79 -23.78
CA VAL A 275 1.87 16.87 -23.16
C VAL A 275 3.10 17.63 -22.65
N GLU A 276 3.60 18.59 -23.43
CA GLU A 276 4.76 19.42 -23.12
C GLU A 276 4.46 20.38 -21.96
N GLN A 277 3.29 21.02 -21.97
CA GLN A 277 2.86 21.89 -20.88
C GLN A 277 2.71 21.11 -19.57
N ALA A 278 2.07 19.95 -19.62
CA ALA A 278 1.93 19.05 -18.47
C ALA A 278 3.29 18.56 -17.95
N GLN A 279 4.26 18.35 -18.84
CA GLN A 279 5.61 17.97 -18.48
C GLN A 279 6.36 19.11 -17.78
N ASP A 280 6.26 20.34 -18.27
CA ASP A 280 6.88 21.52 -17.64
C ASP A 280 6.25 21.80 -16.27
N MET A 281 4.91 21.74 -16.17
CA MET A 281 4.20 21.84 -14.88
C MET A 281 4.65 20.77 -13.89
N ALA A 282 4.78 19.51 -14.34
CA ALA A 282 5.32 18.43 -13.52
C ALA A 282 6.76 18.73 -13.06
N ALA A 283 7.62 19.22 -13.96
CA ALA A 283 9.00 19.59 -13.63
C ALA A 283 9.05 20.62 -12.51
N TYR A 284 8.21 21.66 -12.55
CA TYR A 284 8.11 22.63 -11.47
C TYR A 284 7.65 21.99 -10.16
N LEU A 285 6.58 21.19 -10.18
CA LEU A 285 6.06 20.54 -8.97
C LEU A 285 7.11 19.64 -8.30
N TYR A 286 7.95 18.96 -9.07
CA TYR A 286 9.04 18.16 -8.51
C TYR A 286 10.19 18.97 -7.87
N THR A 287 10.26 20.28 -8.11
CA THR A 287 11.16 21.17 -7.35
C THR A 287 10.67 21.42 -5.93
N LEU A 288 9.36 21.24 -5.66
CA LEU A 288 8.72 21.55 -4.38
C LEU A 288 8.97 20.43 -3.37
N GLY A 289 9.81 20.70 -2.36
CA GLY A 289 10.17 19.73 -1.31
C GLY A 289 11.42 18.88 -1.62
N ALA A 290 12.12 19.12 -2.73
CA ALA A 290 13.44 18.55 -2.95
C ALA A 290 14.47 19.28 -2.05
N ARG A 291 15.17 18.57 -1.16
CA ARG A 291 16.25 19.18 -0.36
C ARG A 291 17.33 19.76 -1.30
N PRO A 292 17.89 20.95 -1.02
CA PRO A 292 19.10 21.39 -1.69
C PRO A 292 20.21 20.34 -1.53
N ARG A 293 21.02 20.12 -2.57
CA ARG A 293 22.24 19.30 -2.48
C ARG A 293 23.12 19.85 -1.36
N GLU A 294 23.17 19.18 -0.21
CA GLU A 294 24.27 19.37 0.74
C GLU A 294 25.54 18.98 0.00
N ARG A 295 26.40 19.97 -0.29
CA ARG A 295 27.76 19.73 -0.72
C ARG A 295 28.46 19.00 0.42
N LEU A 296 28.60 17.68 0.28
CA LEU A 296 29.51 16.89 1.09
C LEU A 296 30.91 17.51 0.91
N ARG A 297 31.41 18.11 1.99
CA ARG A 297 32.83 18.42 2.16
C ARG A 297 33.53 17.19 2.70
#